data_AF-A0A833LXE4-F1
#
_entry.id   AF-A0A833LXE4-F1
#
_cell.length_a   1.000
_cell.length_b   1.000
_cell.length_c   1.000
_cell.angle_alpha   90.00
_cell.angle_beta   90.00
_cell.angle_gamma   90.00
#
_symmetry.space_group_name_H-M   'P 1'
#
loop_
_entity.id
_entity.type
_entity.pdbx_description
1 polymer ?
#
loop_
_entity_poly.entity_id
_entity_poly.type
_entity_poly.pdbx_seq_one_letter_code
_entity_poly.pdbx_strand_id
1 'polypeptide(L)'
;MAVDPGMVDMILGTFRNMVAEIEGKKITGDAVDNMKAVLAQMEGLAKEMDDLASYSTKLANDGLFTKFSEWYGRALASQSSGSSSDEDLMARSLKAYEDSLNYLKQQPEHAHIVPVVQRVVDLGRSGVSYPVFLRMAEEEGAFMGLNSPHAGPVIAYDIYCAERMRTVERLPMLLSIQAKWKELVARSPFGYADPLEYELARQQIEWQHEPSLIRWKAIEDRWDRLIELVIDWVDSFCSFAPYDARWVDPDGNRAKTQLNIERTQECNPGRLKVREDIFYEYFGLRWNDIFTHETFVAKLKNKMIWYSDDSLALARDAHDRCVPGGKPEGDHIRRAEDIHASKRFKRPDMPTSEELTPVAFAEFLKSYK
;
A
#
# COMPACT_ATOMS: atom_id res chain seq x y z
N MET A 1 7.45 15.03 -26.15
CA MET A 1 6.04 15.45 -26.35
C MET A 1 5.60 16.13 -25.08
N ALA A 2 4.87 17.24 -25.11
CA ALA A 2 4.43 17.91 -23.88
C ALA A 2 3.79 16.93 -22.89
N VAL A 3 3.94 17.19 -21.59
CA VAL A 3 3.34 16.38 -20.52
C VAL A 3 1.83 16.27 -20.75
N ASP A 4 1.28 15.08 -20.54
CA ASP A 4 -0.16 14.83 -20.72
C ASP A 4 -1.01 15.85 -19.95
N PRO A 5 -1.97 16.53 -20.60
CA PRO A 5 -2.77 17.57 -19.96
C PRO A 5 -3.56 17.11 -18.71
N GLY A 6 -4.00 15.86 -18.66
CA GLY A 6 -4.69 15.30 -17.50
C GLY A 6 -3.76 15.12 -16.30
N MET A 7 -2.51 14.74 -16.55
CA MET A 7 -1.47 14.63 -15.52
C MET A 7 -1.02 16.01 -15.00
N VAL A 8 -0.93 17.00 -15.88
CA VAL A 8 -0.65 18.40 -15.51
C VAL A 8 -1.78 18.95 -14.63
N ASP A 9 -3.04 18.62 -14.91
CA ASP A 9 -4.17 19.09 -14.14
C ASP A 9 -4.23 18.50 -12.72
N MET A 10 -3.76 17.26 -12.51
CA MET A 10 -3.60 16.69 -11.16
C MET A 10 -2.61 17.49 -10.29
N ILE A 11 -1.61 18.12 -10.91
CA ILE A 11 -0.59 18.91 -10.21
C ILE A 11 -1.03 20.38 -10.10
N LEU A 12 -1.49 20.99 -11.19
CA LEU A 12 -1.77 22.43 -11.28
C LEU A 12 -3.24 22.81 -11.03
N GLY A 13 -4.17 21.86 -11.01
CA GLY A 13 -5.61 22.12 -10.84
C GLY A 13 -5.91 22.88 -9.55
N THR A 14 -5.27 22.48 -8.45
CA THR A 14 -5.37 23.18 -7.16
C THR A 14 -4.87 24.62 -7.24
N PHE A 15 -3.77 24.86 -7.95
CA PHE A 15 -3.19 26.20 -8.12
C PHE A 15 -4.07 27.10 -9.01
N ARG A 16 -4.66 26.54 -10.08
CA ARG A 16 -5.65 27.25 -10.91
C ARG A 16 -6.89 27.64 -10.11
N ASN A 17 -7.39 26.73 -9.27
CA ASN A 17 -8.51 27.01 -8.37
C ASN A 17 -8.18 28.12 -7.37
N MET A 18 -6.96 28.15 -6.82
CA MET A 18 -6.49 29.23 -5.95
C MET A 18 -6.41 30.57 -6.68
N VAL A 19 -5.97 30.62 -7.95
CA VAL A 19 -6.01 31.85 -8.75
C VAL A 19 -7.46 32.29 -9.01
N ALA A 20 -8.34 31.37 -9.39
CA ALA A 20 -9.76 31.65 -9.62
C ALA A 20 -10.46 32.15 -8.34
N GLU A 21 -10.06 31.66 -7.17
CA GLU A 21 -10.52 32.13 -5.87
C GLU A 21 -10.11 33.59 -5.61
N ILE A 22 -8.84 33.94 -5.84
CA ILE A 22 -8.31 35.30 -5.70
C ILE A 22 -9.01 36.27 -6.67
N GLU A 23 -9.23 35.84 -7.91
CA GLU A 23 -9.96 36.61 -8.93
C GLU A 23 -11.44 36.79 -8.57
N GLY A 24 -12.09 35.72 -8.09
CA GLY A 24 -13.47 35.76 -7.60
C GLY A 24 -13.64 36.69 -6.39
N LYS A 25 -12.62 36.76 -5.52
CA LYS A 25 -12.52 37.71 -4.40
C LYS A 25 -12.12 39.13 -4.84
N LYS A 26 -11.86 39.37 -6.13
CA LYS A 26 -11.44 40.65 -6.71
C LYS A 26 -10.21 41.26 -6.05
N ILE A 27 -9.31 40.42 -5.53
CA ILE A 27 -8.04 40.87 -4.95
C ILE A 27 -7.09 41.19 -6.11
N THR A 28 -6.41 42.34 -6.05
CA THR A 28 -5.52 42.85 -7.09
C THR A 28 -4.20 43.32 -6.50
N GLY A 29 -3.16 43.48 -7.35
CA GLY A 29 -1.86 44.02 -6.97
C GLY A 29 -0.70 43.06 -7.23
N ASP A 30 0.51 43.52 -6.95
CA ASP A 30 1.76 42.85 -7.33
C ASP A 30 1.84 41.39 -6.85
N ALA A 31 1.29 41.07 -5.68
CA ALA A 31 1.28 39.69 -5.19
C ALA A 31 0.41 38.76 -6.06
N VAL A 32 -0.72 39.25 -6.58
CA VAL A 32 -1.60 38.51 -7.49
C VAL A 32 -0.92 38.34 -8.86
N ASP A 33 -0.26 39.38 -9.35
CA ASP A 33 0.44 39.34 -10.64
C ASP A 33 1.64 38.38 -10.59
N ASN A 34 2.43 38.42 -9.51
CA ASN A 34 3.54 37.49 -9.32
C ASN A 34 3.06 36.04 -9.13
N MET A 35 1.95 35.82 -8.42
CA MET A 35 1.32 34.50 -8.29
C MET A 35 0.91 33.94 -9.67
N LYS A 36 0.24 34.76 -10.50
CA LYS A 36 -0.16 34.38 -11.86
C LYS A 36 1.04 34.12 -12.77
N ALA A 37 2.11 34.91 -12.64
CA ALA A 37 3.35 34.71 -13.39
C ALA A 37 4.02 33.37 -13.05
N VAL A 38 4.05 32.99 -11.76
CA VAL A 38 4.57 31.68 -11.32
C VAL A 38 3.73 30.53 -11.88
N LEU A 39 2.39 30.65 -11.85
CA LEU A 39 1.53 29.63 -12.47
C LEU A 39 1.77 29.52 -13.98
N ALA A 40 1.89 30.65 -14.69
CA ALA A 40 2.22 30.66 -16.11
C ALA A 40 3.58 30.01 -16.40
N GLN A 41 4.56 30.17 -15.51
CA GLN A 41 5.85 29.48 -15.60
C GLN A 41 5.71 27.96 -15.42
N MET A 42 4.91 27.51 -14.45
CA MET A 42 4.61 26.09 -14.26
C MET A 42 3.90 25.47 -15.47
N GLU A 43 2.98 26.21 -16.09
CA GLU A 43 2.27 25.81 -17.30
C GLU A 43 3.15 25.84 -18.56
N GLY A 44 4.12 26.75 -18.61
CA GLY A 44 5.14 26.80 -19.66
C GLY A 44 6.04 25.57 -19.62
N LEU A 45 6.56 25.23 -18.43
CA LEU A 45 7.39 24.04 -18.24
C LEU A 45 6.66 22.74 -18.62
N ALA A 46 5.36 22.65 -18.39
CA ALA A 46 4.56 21.48 -18.78
C ALA A 46 4.49 21.29 -20.30
N LYS A 47 4.59 22.37 -21.08
CA LYS A 47 4.60 22.35 -22.55
C LYS A 47 5.97 22.01 -23.14
N GLU A 48 7.03 22.35 -22.40
CA GLU A 48 8.42 22.19 -22.83
C GLU A 48 9.00 20.82 -22.46
N MET A 49 8.52 20.21 -21.36
CA MET A 49 9.05 18.96 -20.83
C MET A 49 8.25 17.74 -21.33
N ASP A 50 8.93 16.60 -21.44
CA ASP A 50 8.38 15.38 -22.05
C ASP A 50 8.13 14.21 -21.10
N ASP A 51 8.46 14.37 -19.83
CA ASP A 51 8.25 13.39 -18.77
C ASP A 51 7.78 14.05 -17.48
N LEU A 52 6.81 13.42 -16.81
CA LEU A 52 6.15 13.91 -15.60
C LEU A 52 7.09 13.92 -14.39
N ALA A 53 7.97 12.93 -14.26
CA ALA A 53 8.91 12.87 -13.14
C ALA A 53 9.95 13.99 -13.21
N SER A 54 10.46 14.25 -14.40
CA SER A 54 11.37 15.36 -14.69
C SER A 54 10.69 16.70 -14.48
N TYR A 55 9.45 16.86 -14.94
CA TYR A 55 8.63 18.04 -14.70
C TYR A 55 8.40 18.30 -13.21
N SER A 56 7.94 17.30 -12.46
CA SER A 56 7.69 17.41 -11.01
C SER A 56 8.97 17.76 -10.23
N THR A 57 10.09 17.10 -10.58
CA THR A 57 11.40 17.39 -10.00
C THR A 57 11.85 18.83 -10.29
N LYS A 58 11.60 19.31 -11.51
CA LYS A 58 11.95 20.68 -11.92
C LYS A 58 11.13 21.73 -11.17
N LEU A 59 9.82 21.50 -11.00
CA LEU A 59 8.96 22.37 -10.19
C LEU A 59 9.42 22.46 -8.73
N ALA A 60 9.85 21.32 -8.15
CA ALA A 60 10.36 21.26 -6.79
C ALA A 60 11.73 21.95 -6.65
N ASN A 61 12.68 21.66 -7.55
CA ASN A 61 14.03 22.25 -7.53
C ASN A 61 14.01 23.77 -7.76
N ASP A 62 13.14 24.25 -8.65
CA ASP A 62 12.98 25.68 -8.92
C ASP A 62 12.13 26.38 -7.83
N GLY A 63 11.63 25.62 -6.85
CA GLY A 63 10.86 26.08 -5.71
C GLY A 63 9.52 26.71 -6.08
N LEU A 64 8.95 26.32 -7.22
CA LEU A 64 7.81 27.02 -7.81
C LEU A 64 6.54 26.87 -6.97
N PHE A 65 6.33 25.70 -6.34
CA PHE A 65 5.20 25.50 -5.42
C PHE A 65 5.27 26.44 -4.21
N THR A 66 6.44 26.50 -3.57
CA THR A 66 6.67 27.40 -2.43
C THR A 66 6.50 28.87 -2.83
N LYS A 67 7.09 29.28 -3.98
CA LYS A 67 6.93 30.65 -4.51
C LYS A 67 5.48 31.00 -4.79
N PHE A 68 4.71 30.08 -5.39
CA PHE A 68 3.28 30.32 -5.61
C PHE A 68 2.56 30.50 -4.27
N SER A 69 2.76 29.59 -3.31
CA SER A 69 2.11 29.65 -2.00
C SER A 69 2.49 30.91 -1.21
N GLU A 70 3.74 31.36 -1.30
CA GLU A 70 4.19 32.63 -0.71
C GLU A 70 3.47 33.84 -1.32
N TRP A 71 3.36 33.91 -2.65
CA TRP A 71 2.65 35.00 -3.33
C TRP A 71 1.14 34.94 -3.11
N TYR A 72 0.54 33.75 -3.09
CA TYR A 72 -0.86 33.55 -2.73
C TYR A 72 -1.13 33.99 -1.28
N GLY A 73 -0.26 33.61 -0.34
CA GLY A 73 -0.31 34.06 1.05
C GLY A 73 -0.18 35.58 1.18
N ARG A 74 0.70 36.21 0.39
CA ARG A 74 0.83 37.67 0.32
C ARG A 74 -0.38 38.34 -0.34
N ALA A 75 -0.99 37.74 -1.35
CA ALA A 75 -2.21 38.24 -1.97
C ALA A 75 -3.37 38.22 -0.97
N LEU A 76 -3.54 37.14 -0.21
CA LEU A 76 -4.49 37.09 0.89
C LEU A 76 -4.15 38.09 2.00
N ALA A 77 -2.87 38.21 2.35
CA ALA A 77 -2.40 39.17 3.35
C ALA A 77 -2.60 40.64 2.90
N SER A 78 -2.58 40.92 1.60
CA SER A 78 -2.84 42.26 1.05
C SER A 78 -4.29 42.69 1.24
N GLN A 79 -5.23 41.73 1.37
CA GLN A 79 -6.60 41.99 1.79
C GLN A 79 -6.70 42.37 3.28
N SER A 80 -5.74 41.94 4.09
CA SER A 80 -5.58 42.32 5.52
C SER A 80 -4.68 43.53 5.75
N SER A 81 -4.43 44.36 4.72
CA SER A 81 -3.80 45.67 4.87
C SER A 81 -4.76 46.77 5.38
N GLY A 82 -6.04 46.44 5.58
CA GLY A 82 -6.78 47.03 6.69
C GLY A 82 -6.47 46.19 7.92
N SER A 83 -5.90 46.80 8.96
CA SER A 83 -5.59 46.16 10.25
C SER A 83 -6.74 45.25 10.70
N SER A 84 -6.67 43.95 10.39
CA SER A 84 -7.60 43.00 10.99
C SER A 84 -7.22 42.96 12.45
N SER A 85 -8.11 43.42 13.32
CA SER A 85 -7.86 43.32 14.75
C SER A 85 -7.72 41.84 15.11
N ASP A 86 -7.06 41.55 16.24
CA ASP A 86 -7.01 40.19 16.77
C ASP A 86 -8.41 39.57 16.90
N GLU A 87 -9.45 40.41 17.08
CA GLU A 87 -10.85 39.96 17.14
C GLU A 87 -11.35 39.43 15.79
N ASP A 88 -10.99 40.08 14.67
CA ASP A 88 -11.35 39.60 13.33
C ASP A 88 -10.66 38.27 13.01
N LEU A 89 -9.38 38.13 13.38
CA LEU A 89 -8.63 36.90 13.18
C LEU A 89 -9.21 35.76 14.03
N MET A 90 -9.53 36.04 15.29
CA MET A 90 -10.19 35.08 16.17
C MET A 90 -11.54 34.64 15.62
N ALA A 91 -12.38 35.59 15.19
CA ALA A 91 -13.71 35.29 14.66
C ALA A 91 -13.66 34.41 13.41
N ARG A 92 -12.70 34.66 12.50
CA ARG A 92 -12.50 33.85 11.29
C ARG A 92 -12.01 32.45 11.62
N SER A 93 -11.01 32.33 12.49
CA SER A 93 -10.44 31.05 12.90
C SER A 93 -11.45 30.19 13.63
N LEU A 94 -12.19 30.77 14.59
CA LEU A 94 -13.24 30.06 15.31
C LEU A 94 -14.36 29.58 14.37
N LYS A 95 -14.81 30.44 13.45
CA LYS A 95 -15.81 30.06 12.44
C LYS A 95 -15.36 28.86 11.60
N ALA A 96 -14.11 28.84 11.16
CA ALA A 96 -13.57 27.73 10.38
C ALA A 96 -13.57 26.41 11.16
N TYR A 97 -13.14 26.42 12.43
CA TYR A 97 -13.18 25.22 13.28
C TYR A 97 -14.60 24.78 13.63
N GLU A 98 -15.53 25.72 13.83
CA GLU A 98 -16.95 25.41 14.08
C GLU A 98 -17.63 24.80 12.85
N ASP A 99 -17.40 25.37 11.66
CA ASP A 99 -17.92 24.84 10.41
C ASP A 99 -17.36 23.43 10.15
N SER A 100 -16.06 23.23 10.39
CA SER A 100 -15.41 21.91 10.31
C SER A 100 -16.01 20.91 11.31
N LEU A 101 -16.16 21.31 12.57
CA LEU A 101 -16.76 20.46 13.62
C LEU A 101 -18.18 20.04 13.28
N ASN A 102 -19.00 20.95 12.76
CA ASN A 102 -20.38 20.67 12.36
C ASN A 102 -20.43 19.69 11.18
N TYR A 103 -19.52 19.82 10.22
CA TYR A 103 -19.36 18.88 9.12
C TYR A 103 -18.93 17.49 9.61
N LEU A 104 -17.88 17.42 10.44
CA LEU A 104 -17.35 16.16 10.96
C LEU A 104 -18.37 15.40 11.83
N LYS A 105 -19.20 16.09 12.61
CA LYS A 105 -20.28 15.48 13.42
C LYS A 105 -21.35 14.77 12.58
N GLN A 106 -21.49 15.11 11.30
CA GLN A 106 -22.44 14.47 10.40
C GLN A 106 -21.88 13.18 9.78
N GLN A 107 -20.60 12.88 9.98
CA GLN A 107 -19.88 11.78 9.34
C GLN A 107 -19.37 10.79 10.39
N PRO A 108 -20.02 9.62 10.53
CA PRO A 108 -19.63 8.59 11.49
C PRO A 108 -18.15 8.19 11.40
N GLU A 109 -17.58 8.14 10.20
CA GLU A 109 -16.17 7.84 9.93
C GLU A 109 -15.20 8.84 10.59
N HIS A 110 -15.64 10.06 10.88
CA HIS A 110 -14.84 11.10 11.52
C HIS A 110 -15.05 11.22 13.02
N ALA A 111 -15.79 10.28 13.65
CA ALA A 111 -16.05 10.30 15.08
C ALA A 111 -14.79 10.39 15.95
N HIS A 112 -13.67 9.81 15.50
CA HIS A 112 -12.36 9.86 16.17
C HIS A 112 -11.69 11.24 16.16
N ILE A 113 -12.10 12.15 15.25
CA ILE A 113 -11.52 13.50 15.10
C ILE A 113 -12.35 14.55 15.84
N VAL A 114 -13.67 14.32 15.98
CA VAL A 114 -14.62 15.26 16.60
C VAL A 114 -14.15 15.77 17.97
N PRO A 115 -13.67 14.93 18.92
CA PRO A 115 -13.21 15.42 20.23
C PRO A 115 -12.03 16.39 20.14
N VAL A 116 -11.13 16.19 19.18
CA VAL A 116 -9.95 17.06 18.96
C VAL A 116 -10.40 18.45 18.51
N VAL A 117 -11.23 18.51 17.46
CA VAL A 117 -11.69 19.78 16.89
C VAL A 117 -12.59 20.51 17.89
N GLN A 118 -13.41 19.78 18.65
CA GLN A 118 -14.22 20.35 19.73
C GLN A 118 -13.35 21.07 20.76
N ARG A 119 -12.20 20.50 21.15
CA ARG A 119 -11.27 21.14 22.10
C ARG A 119 -10.73 22.48 21.58
N VAL A 120 -10.41 22.56 20.28
CA VAL A 120 -9.95 23.82 19.65
C VAL A 120 -11.08 24.86 19.61
N VAL A 121 -12.31 24.44 19.30
CA VAL A 121 -13.50 25.31 19.33
C VAL A 121 -13.77 25.84 20.74
N ASP A 122 -13.69 24.97 21.75
CA ASP A 122 -13.95 25.34 23.15
C ASP A 122 -12.91 26.35 23.65
N LEU A 123 -11.64 26.16 23.28
CA LEU A 123 -10.57 27.13 23.55
C LEU A 123 -10.83 28.46 22.85
N GLY A 124 -11.25 28.44 21.59
CA GLY A 124 -11.61 29.64 20.84
C GLY A 124 -12.80 30.40 21.44
N ARG A 125 -13.73 29.70 22.10
CA ARG A 125 -14.90 30.27 22.78
C ARG A 125 -14.62 30.76 24.20
N SER A 126 -13.42 30.52 24.74
CA SER A 126 -13.07 30.89 26.12
C SER A 126 -12.96 32.40 26.37
N GLY A 127 -13.00 33.23 25.33
CA GLY A 127 -12.93 34.69 25.43
C GLY A 127 -11.51 35.25 25.52
N VAL A 128 -10.48 34.43 25.25
CA VAL A 128 -9.08 34.89 25.17
C VAL A 128 -8.81 35.66 23.87
N SER A 129 -7.75 36.47 23.85
CA SER A 129 -7.30 37.14 22.62
C SER A 129 -6.70 36.14 21.63
N TYR A 130 -6.65 36.49 20.34
CA TYR A 130 -6.13 35.60 19.29
C TYR A 130 -4.70 35.10 19.55
N PRO A 131 -3.73 35.94 19.98
CA PRO A 131 -2.40 35.44 20.32
C PRO A 131 -2.39 34.46 21.50
N VAL A 132 -3.27 34.67 22.49
CA VAL A 132 -3.41 33.78 23.66
C VAL A 132 -4.07 32.46 23.26
N PHE A 133 -5.07 32.49 22.37
CA PHE A 133 -5.65 31.29 21.77
C PHE A 133 -4.61 30.44 21.07
N LEU A 134 -3.81 31.03 20.18
CA LEU A 134 -2.76 30.31 19.44
C LEU A 134 -1.74 29.70 20.40
N ARG A 135 -1.30 30.46 21.40
CA ARG A 135 -0.36 29.98 22.41
C ARG A 135 -0.94 28.81 23.21
N MET A 136 -2.17 28.95 23.71
CA MET A 136 -2.82 27.88 24.48
C MET A 136 -3.12 26.65 23.62
N ALA A 137 -3.49 26.82 22.35
CA ALA A 137 -3.75 25.70 21.45
C ALA A 137 -2.48 24.85 21.21
N GLU A 138 -1.32 25.50 21.21
CA GLU A 138 -0.01 24.85 21.15
C GLU A 138 0.40 24.24 22.50
N GLU A 139 0.39 25.04 23.58
CA GLU A 139 0.82 24.64 24.94
C GLU A 139 -0.04 23.51 25.51
N GLU A 140 -1.33 23.47 25.17
CA GLU A 140 -2.26 22.43 25.60
C GLU A 140 -2.36 21.24 24.61
N GLY A 141 -1.61 21.28 23.51
CA GLY A 141 -1.54 20.21 22.51
C GLY A 141 -2.79 20.04 21.66
N ALA A 142 -3.66 21.06 21.58
CA ALA A 142 -4.86 21.02 20.76
C ALA A 142 -4.53 20.96 19.26
N PHE A 143 -3.53 21.72 18.80
CA PHE A 143 -3.05 21.65 17.42
C PHE A 143 -2.27 20.37 17.11
N MET A 144 -1.49 19.86 18.07
CA MET A 144 -0.86 18.54 17.95
C MET A 144 -1.90 17.44 17.75
N GLY A 145 -3.00 17.51 18.52
CA GLY A 145 -4.12 16.58 18.38
C GLY A 145 -4.78 16.61 17.01
N LEU A 146 -4.72 17.72 16.26
CA LEU A 146 -5.24 17.80 14.87
C LEU A 146 -4.34 17.03 13.89
N ASN A 147 -3.04 16.93 14.17
CA ASN A 147 -2.07 16.25 13.32
C ASN A 147 -1.92 14.75 13.65
N SER A 148 -2.25 14.34 14.88
CA SER A 148 -2.05 12.98 15.40
C SER A 148 -3.25 11.99 15.31
N PRO A 149 -4.52 12.37 15.07
CA PRO A 149 -5.66 11.50 15.38
C PRO A 149 -5.80 10.31 14.40
N HIS A 150 -5.11 10.36 13.27
CA HIS A 150 -5.17 9.34 12.23
C HIS A 150 -4.34 8.08 12.55
N ALA A 151 -3.30 8.18 13.39
CA ALA A 151 -2.37 7.07 13.57
C ALA A 151 -3.04 5.81 14.14
N GLY A 152 -3.82 5.94 15.22
CA GLY A 152 -4.49 4.79 15.85
C GLY A 152 -5.42 4.00 14.92
N PRO A 153 -6.43 4.65 14.30
CA PRO A 153 -7.33 3.99 13.37
C PRO A 153 -6.63 3.40 12.14
N VAL A 154 -5.60 4.07 11.60
CA VAL A 154 -4.81 3.55 10.46
C VAL A 154 -4.07 2.28 10.85
N ILE A 155 -3.36 2.26 12.00
CA ILE A 155 -2.66 1.05 12.48
C ILE A 155 -3.66 -0.11 12.68
N ALA A 156 -4.81 0.16 13.27
CA ALA A 156 -5.84 -0.85 13.48
C ALA A 156 -6.40 -1.40 12.16
N TYR A 157 -6.56 -0.53 11.16
CA TYR A 157 -6.98 -0.93 9.82
C TYR A 157 -5.92 -1.74 9.09
N ASP A 158 -4.63 -1.41 9.24
CA ASP A 158 -3.54 -2.19 8.65
C ASP A 158 -3.48 -3.61 9.25
N ILE A 159 -3.69 -3.74 10.57
CA ILE A 159 -3.81 -5.05 11.24
C ILE A 159 -5.01 -5.82 10.68
N TYR A 160 -6.18 -5.18 10.61
CA TYR A 160 -7.37 -5.78 10.02
C TYR A 160 -7.12 -6.26 8.58
N CYS A 161 -6.45 -5.45 7.76
CA CYS A 161 -6.10 -5.82 6.39
C CYS A 161 -5.15 -7.01 6.37
N ALA A 162 -4.14 -7.03 7.23
CA ALA A 162 -3.19 -8.14 7.31
C ALA A 162 -3.87 -9.47 7.69
N GLU A 163 -4.78 -9.43 8.67
CA GLU A 163 -5.58 -10.59 9.08
C GLU A 163 -6.52 -11.05 7.97
N ARG A 164 -7.25 -10.11 7.35
CA ARG A 164 -8.21 -10.40 6.27
C ARG A 164 -7.53 -10.98 5.04
N MET A 165 -6.42 -10.39 4.62
CA MET A 165 -5.61 -10.83 3.48
C MET A 165 -4.70 -12.02 3.82
N ARG A 166 -4.67 -12.46 5.09
CA ARG A 166 -3.85 -13.57 5.60
C ARG A 166 -2.33 -13.37 5.39
N THR A 167 -1.86 -12.12 5.48
CA THR A 167 -0.43 -11.75 5.44
C THR A 167 0.16 -11.79 6.86
N VAL A 168 0.16 -12.98 7.44
CA VAL A 168 0.49 -13.22 8.86
C VAL A 168 1.92 -12.82 9.22
N GLU A 169 2.84 -12.86 8.26
CA GLU A 169 4.23 -12.43 8.42
C GLU A 169 4.36 -10.94 8.76
N ARG A 170 3.36 -10.12 8.38
CA ARG A 170 3.35 -8.68 8.66
C ARG A 170 2.83 -8.35 10.07
N LEU A 171 2.08 -9.26 10.69
CA LEU A 171 1.44 -9.01 11.99
C LEU A 171 2.43 -8.64 13.10
N PRO A 172 3.60 -9.30 13.27
CA PRO A 172 4.56 -8.90 14.29
C PRO A 172 5.02 -7.44 14.20
N MET A 173 5.22 -6.95 12.97
CA MET A 173 5.61 -5.55 12.72
C MET A 173 4.44 -4.60 13.08
N LEU A 174 3.23 -4.88 12.58
CA LEU A 174 2.06 -4.03 12.81
C LEU A 174 1.66 -3.97 14.30
N LEU A 175 1.77 -5.10 15.00
CA LEU A 175 1.54 -5.17 16.45
C LEU A 175 2.61 -4.39 17.24
N SER A 176 3.85 -4.40 16.78
CA SER A 176 4.94 -3.60 17.38
C SER A 176 4.70 -2.09 17.17
N ILE A 177 4.25 -1.68 15.99
CA ILE A 177 3.82 -0.30 15.71
C ILE A 177 2.67 0.11 16.62
N GLN A 178 1.64 -0.75 16.77
CA GLN A 178 0.51 -0.46 17.65
C GLN A 178 0.95 -0.33 19.12
N ALA A 179 1.80 -1.24 19.60
CA ALA A 179 2.32 -1.19 20.97
C ALA A 179 3.12 0.09 21.21
N LYS A 180 3.97 0.49 20.25
CA LYS A 180 4.75 1.72 20.36
C LYS A 180 3.88 2.96 20.32
N TRP A 181 2.88 3.01 19.45
CA TRP A 181 1.90 4.09 19.43
C TRP A 181 1.16 4.23 20.77
N LYS A 182 0.69 3.12 21.35
CA LYS A 182 0.05 3.10 22.68
C LYS A 182 0.98 3.62 23.79
N GLU A 183 2.25 3.26 23.75
CA GLU A 183 3.27 3.78 24.68
C GLU A 183 3.43 5.31 24.55
N LEU A 184 3.53 5.83 23.33
CA LEU A 184 3.69 7.26 23.07
C LEU A 184 2.45 8.07 23.49
N VAL A 185 1.26 7.54 23.21
CA VAL A 185 0.00 8.14 23.70
C VAL A 185 -0.03 8.19 25.22
N ALA A 186 0.35 7.12 25.91
CA ALA A 186 0.34 7.05 27.36
C ALA A 186 1.37 7.99 28.03
N ARG A 187 2.50 8.26 27.36
CA ARG A 187 3.52 9.22 27.82
C ARG A 187 3.14 10.67 27.55
N SER A 188 2.27 10.91 26.58
CA SER A 188 1.90 12.25 26.17
C SER A 188 1.00 12.93 27.19
N PRO A 189 1.31 14.18 27.60
CA PRO A 189 0.44 14.94 28.49
C PRO A 189 -0.90 15.32 27.84
N PHE A 190 -1.02 15.17 26.51
CA PHE A 190 -2.18 15.59 25.73
C PHE A 190 -3.06 14.42 25.28
N GLY A 191 -2.65 13.18 25.54
CA GLY A 191 -3.37 11.98 25.08
C GLY A 191 -3.22 11.67 23.59
N TYR A 192 -2.22 12.26 22.93
CA TYR A 192 -1.87 11.99 21.52
C TYR A 192 -0.39 11.73 21.39
N ALA A 193 0.02 10.77 20.57
CA ALA A 193 1.43 10.60 20.25
C ALA A 193 1.94 11.83 19.51
N ASP A 194 3.13 12.32 19.86
CA ASP A 194 3.81 13.33 19.07
C ASP A 194 4.01 12.80 17.63
N PRO A 195 3.57 13.52 16.58
CA PRO A 195 3.63 13.01 15.22
C PRO A 195 5.04 12.67 14.73
N LEU A 196 6.05 13.46 15.14
CA LEU A 196 7.44 13.23 14.75
C LEU A 196 8.03 12.03 15.51
N GLU A 197 7.82 11.95 16.82
CA GLU A 197 8.28 10.80 17.62
C GLU A 197 7.64 9.50 17.14
N TYR A 198 6.34 9.52 16.82
CA TYR A 198 5.63 8.37 16.26
C TYR A 198 6.19 7.95 14.90
N GLU A 199 6.37 8.90 13.98
CA GLU A 199 6.87 8.58 12.63
C GLU A 199 8.28 7.97 12.66
N LEU A 200 9.18 8.55 13.48
CA LEU A 200 10.53 7.99 13.65
C LEU A 200 10.49 6.59 14.27
N ALA A 201 9.63 6.36 15.27
CA ALA A 201 9.49 5.06 15.90
C ALA A 201 8.88 4.01 14.95
N ARG A 202 7.88 4.39 14.15
CA ARG A 202 7.28 3.55 13.11
C ARG A 202 8.33 3.10 12.09
N GLN A 203 9.08 4.05 11.52
CA GLN A 203 10.14 3.75 10.55
C GLN A 203 11.21 2.84 11.12
N GLN A 204 11.63 3.07 12.38
CA GLN A 204 12.60 2.21 13.04
C GLN A 204 12.10 0.77 13.17
N ILE A 205 10.83 0.57 13.55
CA ILE A 205 10.21 -0.76 13.63
C ILE A 205 10.14 -1.39 12.23
N GLU A 206 9.73 -0.65 11.21
CA GLU A 206 9.68 -1.14 9.83
C GLU A 206 11.05 -1.61 9.35
N TRP A 207 12.12 -0.83 9.57
CA TRP A 207 13.49 -1.23 9.25
C TRP A 207 13.96 -2.48 10.00
N GLN A 208 13.54 -2.67 11.25
CA GLN A 208 13.88 -3.87 12.02
C GLN A 208 13.23 -5.14 11.44
N HIS A 209 12.00 -5.03 10.93
CA HIS A 209 11.25 -6.17 10.40
C HIS A 209 11.48 -6.42 8.91
N GLU A 210 11.84 -5.39 8.13
CA GLU A 210 11.99 -5.46 6.68
C GLU A 210 12.86 -6.63 6.19
N PRO A 211 14.05 -6.91 6.76
CA PRO A 211 14.87 -8.05 6.32
C PRO A 211 14.16 -9.39 6.46
N SER A 212 13.37 -9.58 7.52
CA SER A 212 12.62 -10.82 7.76
C SER A 212 11.46 -10.98 6.78
N LEU A 213 10.76 -9.90 6.45
CA LEU A 213 9.67 -9.88 5.47
C LEU A 213 10.18 -10.16 4.05
N ILE A 214 11.31 -9.54 3.68
CA ILE A 214 11.97 -9.79 2.40
C ILE A 214 12.40 -11.25 2.30
N ARG A 215 13.03 -11.79 3.35
CA ARG A 215 13.44 -13.20 3.41
C ARG A 215 12.23 -14.14 3.33
N TRP A 216 11.15 -13.84 4.05
CA TRP A 216 9.91 -14.62 4.03
C TRP A 216 9.36 -14.73 2.60
N LYS A 217 9.17 -13.59 1.94
CA LYS A 217 8.68 -13.54 0.56
C LYS A 217 9.63 -14.25 -0.41
N ALA A 218 10.94 -14.06 -0.25
CA ALA A 218 11.92 -14.71 -1.11
C ALA A 218 11.87 -16.24 -0.97
N ILE A 219 11.73 -16.78 0.24
CA ILE A 219 11.58 -18.23 0.44
C ILE A 219 10.27 -18.71 -0.21
N GLU A 220 9.17 -18.00 0.02
CA GLU A 220 7.84 -18.33 -0.52
C GLU A 220 7.83 -18.42 -2.04
N ASP A 221 8.29 -17.38 -2.73
CA ASP A 221 8.31 -17.31 -4.19
C ASP A 221 9.20 -18.42 -4.79
N ARG A 222 10.19 -18.93 -4.05
CA ARG A 222 11.10 -19.98 -4.54
C ARG A 222 10.55 -21.38 -4.33
N TRP A 223 10.03 -21.71 -3.15
CA TRP A 223 9.47 -23.04 -2.97
C TRP A 223 8.24 -23.27 -3.84
N ASP A 224 7.41 -22.25 -4.07
CA ASP A 224 6.23 -22.36 -4.95
C ASP A 224 6.67 -22.74 -6.37
N ARG A 225 7.75 -22.11 -6.86
CA ARG A 225 8.34 -22.43 -8.16
C ARG A 225 8.95 -23.82 -8.22
N LEU A 226 9.57 -24.31 -7.14
CA LEU A 226 10.13 -25.67 -7.10
C LEU A 226 9.01 -26.70 -7.22
N ILE A 227 7.91 -26.52 -6.47
CA ILE A 227 6.73 -27.40 -6.52
C ILE A 227 6.12 -27.40 -7.92
N GLU A 228 5.92 -26.22 -8.52
CA GLU A 228 5.40 -26.07 -9.88
C GLU A 228 6.23 -26.85 -10.90
N LEU A 229 7.56 -26.80 -10.82
CA LEU A 229 8.43 -27.51 -11.77
C LEU A 229 8.24 -29.02 -11.76
N VAL A 230 8.06 -29.61 -10.57
CA VAL A 230 7.83 -31.05 -10.41
C VAL A 230 6.43 -31.42 -10.92
N ILE A 231 5.41 -30.65 -10.57
CA ILE A 231 4.03 -30.88 -11.01
C ILE A 231 3.93 -30.76 -12.54
N ASP A 232 4.42 -29.67 -13.12
CA ASP A 232 4.43 -29.49 -14.58
C ASP A 232 5.22 -30.57 -15.28
N TRP A 233 6.33 -31.02 -14.68
CA TRP A 233 7.11 -32.12 -15.26
C TRP A 233 6.30 -33.42 -15.29
N VAL A 234 5.66 -33.83 -14.20
CA VAL A 234 4.81 -35.04 -14.19
C VAL A 234 3.64 -34.90 -15.17
N ASP A 235 2.93 -33.77 -15.10
CA ASP A 235 1.74 -33.51 -15.91
C ASP A 235 2.05 -33.49 -17.41
N SER A 236 3.27 -33.08 -17.80
CA SER A 236 3.70 -33.08 -19.20
C SER A 236 3.79 -34.48 -19.83
N PHE A 237 3.81 -35.56 -19.03
CA PHE A 237 3.74 -36.94 -19.54
C PHE A 237 2.30 -37.49 -19.62
N CYS A 238 1.31 -36.74 -19.14
CA CYS A 238 -0.07 -37.20 -19.09
C CYS A 238 -0.80 -37.00 -20.41
N SER A 239 -1.83 -37.81 -20.65
CA SER A 239 -2.64 -37.74 -21.88
C SER A 239 -3.39 -36.41 -22.06
N PHE A 240 -3.59 -35.64 -20.98
CA PHE A 240 -4.23 -34.32 -21.04
C PHE A 240 -3.28 -33.19 -21.46
N ALA A 241 -1.95 -33.37 -21.40
CA ALA A 241 -0.98 -32.31 -21.68
C ALA A 241 -1.17 -31.62 -23.05
N PRO A 242 -1.52 -32.33 -24.15
CA PRO A 242 -1.79 -31.70 -25.45
C PRO A 242 -3.00 -30.74 -25.48
N TYR A 243 -3.81 -30.72 -24.43
CA TYR A 243 -5.02 -29.91 -24.31
C TYR A 243 -4.97 -28.90 -23.15
N ASP A 244 -3.90 -28.93 -22.35
CA ASP A 244 -3.75 -28.08 -21.18
C ASP A 244 -3.15 -26.72 -21.57
N ALA A 245 -3.73 -25.64 -21.03
CA ALA A 245 -3.36 -24.26 -21.34
C ALA A 245 -1.90 -23.92 -21.03
N ARG A 246 -1.20 -24.71 -20.20
CA ARG A 246 0.24 -24.55 -19.93
C ARG A 246 1.11 -24.81 -21.16
N TRP A 247 0.68 -25.68 -22.06
CA TRP A 247 1.48 -26.08 -23.24
C TRP A 247 0.83 -25.77 -24.57
N VAL A 248 -0.50 -25.69 -24.63
CA VAL A 248 -1.24 -25.41 -25.86
C VAL A 248 -0.78 -24.09 -26.48
N ASP A 249 -0.37 -24.17 -27.75
CA ASP A 249 -0.06 -22.99 -28.55
C ASP A 249 -1.33 -22.14 -28.76
N PRO A 250 -1.31 -20.82 -28.52
CA PRO A 250 -2.49 -19.96 -28.64
C PRO A 250 -3.16 -19.99 -30.02
N ASP A 251 -2.38 -20.26 -31.08
CA ASP A 251 -2.88 -20.37 -32.46
C ASP A 251 -3.36 -21.79 -32.81
N GLY A 252 -3.35 -22.73 -31.84
CA GLY A 252 -3.74 -24.12 -32.03
C GLY A 252 -2.71 -24.98 -32.75
N ASN A 253 -1.46 -24.53 -32.88
CA ASN A 253 -0.42 -25.29 -33.57
C ASN A 253 0.03 -26.51 -32.75
N ARG A 254 -0.34 -27.71 -33.22
CA ARG A 254 -0.01 -28.98 -32.55
C ARG A 254 1.48 -29.26 -32.46
N ALA A 255 2.27 -28.90 -33.48
CA ALA A 255 3.72 -29.13 -33.46
C ALA A 255 4.40 -28.25 -32.40
N LYS A 256 3.97 -26.98 -32.27
CA LYS A 256 4.45 -26.09 -31.21
C LYS A 256 4.02 -26.56 -29.82
N THR A 257 2.78 -27.04 -29.69
CA THR A 257 2.27 -27.63 -28.44
C THR A 257 3.13 -28.81 -28.00
N GLN A 258 3.43 -29.72 -28.93
CA GLN A 258 4.31 -30.86 -28.67
C GLN A 258 5.72 -30.44 -28.26
N LEU A 259 6.29 -29.42 -28.93
CA LEU A 259 7.59 -28.85 -28.53
C LEU A 259 7.57 -28.24 -27.13
N ASN A 260 6.47 -27.58 -26.72
CA ASN A 260 6.33 -27.02 -25.37
C ASN A 260 6.30 -28.13 -24.30
N ILE A 261 5.60 -29.23 -24.59
CA ILE A 261 5.55 -30.42 -23.74
C ILE A 261 6.96 -31.03 -23.59
N GLU A 262 7.63 -31.32 -24.71
CA GLU A 262 8.99 -31.87 -24.74
C GLU A 262 9.98 -30.97 -24.01
N ARG A 263 9.88 -29.64 -24.20
CA ARG A 263 10.70 -28.68 -23.46
C ARG A 263 10.50 -28.80 -21.96
N THR A 264 9.28 -29.06 -21.50
CA THR A 264 9.00 -29.25 -20.07
C THR A 264 9.60 -30.56 -19.57
N GLN A 265 9.38 -31.66 -20.29
CA GLN A 265 9.92 -32.99 -19.98
C GLN A 265 11.45 -32.97 -19.85
N GLU A 266 12.14 -32.33 -20.79
CA GLU A 266 13.60 -32.31 -20.87
C GLU A 266 14.24 -31.23 -19.99
N CYS A 267 13.65 -30.03 -19.90
CA CYS A 267 14.29 -28.89 -19.24
C CYS A 267 13.92 -28.72 -17.77
N ASN A 268 12.72 -29.09 -17.33
CA ASN A 268 12.30 -28.87 -15.94
C ASN A 268 13.19 -29.58 -14.92
N PRO A 269 13.64 -30.83 -15.13
CA PRO A 269 14.56 -31.49 -14.20
C PRO A 269 15.89 -30.74 -14.00
N GLY A 270 16.49 -30.25 -15.10
CA GLY A 270 17.70 -29.44 -15.03
C GLY A 270 17.47 -28.10 -14.32
N ARG A 271 16.32 -27.46 -14.59
CA ARG A 271 15.90 -26.22 -13.93
C ARG A 271 15.61 -26.41 -12.45
N LEU A 272 15.05 -27.56 -12.06
CA LEU A 272 14.76 -27.92 -10.67
C LEU A 272 16.08 -27.99 -9.91
N LYS A 273 17.03 -28.81 -10.37
CA LYS A 273 18.34 -28.96 -9.75
C LYS A 273 19.04 -27.62 -9.50
N VAL A 274 19.13 -26.77 -10.53
CA VAL A 274 19.76 -25.43 -10.39
C VAL A 274 19.05 -24.58 -9.35
N ARG A 275 17.72 -24.61 -9.32
CA ARG A 275 16.94 -23.82 -8.36
C ARG A 275 17.02 -24.37 -6.94
N GLU A 276 17.11 -25.68 -6.76
CA GLU A 276 17.34 -26.29 -5.44
C GLU A 276 18.72 -25.94 -4.90
N ASP A 277 19.75 -25.94 -5.76
CA ASP A 277 21.09 -25.51 -5.37
C ASP A 277 21.10 -24.05 -4.90
N ILE A 278 20.44 -23.15 -5.65
CA ILE A 278 20.25 -21.75 -5.25
C ILE A 278 19.43 -21.64 -3.96
N PHE A 279 18.35 -22.40 -3.84
CA PHE A 279 17.47 -22.37 -2.66
C PHE A 279 18.23 -22.78 -1.39
N TYR A 280 19.08 -23.81 -1.50
CA TYR A 280 19.94 -24.20 -0.42
C TYR A 280 21.06 -23.19 -0.14
N GLU A 281 21.73 -22.67 -1.16
CA GLU A 281 22.81 -21.69 -0.99
C GLU A 281 22.33 -20.44 -0.25
N TYR A 282 21.15 -19.93 -0.60
CA TYR A 282 20.63 -18.68 -0.03
C TYR A 282 19.88 -18.86 1.29
N PHE A 283 19.19 -19.99 1.50
CA PHE A 283 18.29 -20.16 2.64
C PHE A 283 18.64 -21.34 3.54
N GLY A 284 19.55 -22.23 3.13
CA GLY A 284 19.88 -23.45 3.85
C GLY A 284 18.76 -24.49 3.84
N LEU A 285 17.80 -24.36 2.93
CA LEU A 285 16.61 -25.21 2.85
C LEU A 285 16.71 -26.17 1.66
N ARG A 286 16.34 -27.42 1.89
CA ARG A 286 16.19 -28.47 0.86
C ARG A 286 14.71 -28.71 0.57
N TRP A 287 14.43 -29.49 -0.48
CA TRP A 287 13.07 -29.86 -0.89
C TRP A 287 12.18 -30.30 0.27
N ASN A 288 12.66 -31.22 1.11
CA ASN A 288 11.87 -31.75 2.22
C ASN A 288 11.60 -30.70 3.32
N ASP A 289 12.49 -29.73 3.49
CA ASP A 289 12.34 -28.67 4.50
C ASP A 289 11.17 -27.74 4.16
N ILE A 290 10.85 -27.56 2.86
CA ILE A 290 9.75 -26.73 2.36
C ILE A 290 8.46 -27.05 3.13
N PHE A 291 8.09 -28.33 3.20
CA PHE A 291 6.79 -28.77 3.71
C PHE A 291 6.63 -28.61 5.23
N THR A 292 7.73 -28.32 5.93
CA THR A 292 7.76 -28.05 7.37
C THR A 292 8.17 -26.61 7.70
N HIS A 293 8.62 -25.85 6.71
CA HIS A 293 9.07 -24.47 6.89
C HIS A 293 7.89 -23.54 7.22
N GLU A 294 8.12 -22.54 8.06
CA GLU A 294 7.08 -21.63 8.56
C GLU A 294 6.30 -20.92 7.45
N THR A 295 6.96 -20.53 6.35
CA THR A 295 6.33 -19.89 5.19
C THR A 295 5.29 -20.80 4.52
N PHE A 296 5.62 -22.08 4.33
CA PHE A 296 4.71 -23.06 3.74
C PHE A 296 3.58 -23.43 4.71
N VAL A 297 3.92 -23.70 5.98
CA VAL A 297 2.93 -24.05 7.02
C VAL A 297 1.93 -22.92 7.23
N ALA A 298 2.40 -21.66 7.24
CA ALA A 298 1.54 -20.49 7.31
C ALA A 298 0.58 -20.42 6.13
N LYS A 299 1.08 -20.57 4.88
CA LYS A 299 0.21 -20.59 3.70
C LYS A 299 -0.78 -21.74 3.71
N LEU A 300 -0.35 -22.94 4.11
CA LEU A 300 -1.20 -24.12 4.19
C LEU A 300 -2.33 -23.92 5.20
N LYS A 301 -2.00 -23.49 6.42
CA LYS A 301 -2.97 -23.19 7.49
C LYS A 301 -3.96 -22.11 7.07
N ASN A 302 -3.48 -21.10 6.33
CA ASN A 302 -4.27 -20.02 5.80
C ASN A 302 -4.94 -20.35 4.46
N LYS A 303 -4.89 -21.60 3.98
CA LYS A 303 -5.53 -22.03 2.73
C LYS A 303 -5.12 -21.19 1.50
N MET A 304 -3.89 -20.67 1.53
CA MET A 304 -3.29 -19.82 0.49
C MET A 304 -2.38 -20.62 -0.46
N ILE A 305 -2.51 -21.95 -0.49
CA ILE A 305 -1.82 -22.83 -1.43
C ILE A 305 -2.83 -23.30 -2.48
N TRP A 306 -2.54 -22.99 -3.74
CA TRP A 306 -3.40 -23.33 -4.88
C TRP A 306 -3.53 -24.84 -5.10
N TYR A 307 -2.41 -25.56 -4.96
CA TYR A 307 -2.35 -27.01 -5.12
C TYR A 307 -3.13 -27.74 -4.02
N SER A 308 -3.87 -28.78 -4.42
CA SER A 308 -4.51 -29.70 -3.48
C SER A 308 -3.48 -30.56 -2.73
N ASP A 309 -3.92 -31.20 -1.65
CA ASP A 309 -3.08 -32.13 -0.90
C ASP A 309 -2.62 -33.32 -1.76
N ASP A 310 -3.46 -33.79 -2.70
CA ASP A 310 -3.10 -34.87 -3.63
C ASP A 310 -2.01 -34.44 -4.60
N SER A 311 -2.10 -33.24 -5.16
CA SER A 311 -1.07 -32.68 -6.06
C SER A 311 0.25 -32.47 -5.32
N LEU A 312 0.21 -31.97 -4.08
CA LEU A 312 1.41 -31.81 -3.25
C LEU A 312 2.03 -33.17 -2.88
N ALA A 313 1.21 -34.16 -2.52
CA ALA A 313 1.68 -35.51 -2.22
C ALA A 313 2.33 -36.17 -3.45
N LEU A 314 1.74 -36.00 -4.63
CA LEU A 314 2.32 -36.46 -5.89
C LEU A 314 3.65 -35.77 -6.20
N ALA A 315 3.74 -34.45 -6.03
CA ALA A 315 4.98 -33.72 -6.26
C ALA A 315 6.11 -34.22 -5.33
N ARG A 316 5.79 -34.47 -4.06
CA ARG A 316 6.76 -35.00 -3.09
C ARG A 316 7.29 -36.37 -3.48
N ASP A 317 6.40 -37.25 -3.94
CA ASP A 317 6.72 -38.62 -4.33
C ASP A 317 7.51 -38.68 -5.65
N ALA A 318 7.18 -37.81 -6.60
CA ALA A 318 7.83 -37.74 -7.90
C ALA A 318 9.18 -37.01 -7.90
N HIS A 319 9.47 -36.21 -6.87
CA HIS A 319 10.63 -35.32 -6.78
C HIS A 319 11.95 -36.00 -7.16
N ASP A 320 12.28 -37.12 -6.51
CA ASP A 320 13.58 -37.79 -6.66
C ASP A 320 13.80 -38.38 -8.08
N ARG A 321 12.74 -38.44 -8.89
CA ARG A 321 12.79 -38.88 -10.29
C ARG A 321 12.83 -37.74 -11.28
N CYS A 322 12.57 -36.51 -10.84
CA CYS A 322 12.66 -35.30 -11.64
C CYS A 322 14.14 -34.90 -11.83
N VAL A 323 14.91 -35.79 -12.47
CA VAL A 323 16.33 -35.62 -12.79
C VAL A 323 16.54 -35.56 -14.32
N PRO A 324 17.60 -34.90 -14.83
CA PRO A 324 17.83 -34.82 -16.27
C PRO A 324 17.83 -36.21 -16.96
N GLY A 325 17.05 -36.35 -18.03
CA GLY A 325 16.83 -37.62 -18.74
C GLY A 325 15.92 -38.63 -18.00
N GLY A 326 15.43 -38.27 -16.81
CA GLY A 326 14.49 -39.06 -16.02
C GLY A 326 13.07 -39.02 -16.59
N LYS A 327 12.25 -39.96 -16.13
CA LYS A 327 10.81 -40.03 -16.43
C LYS A 327 10.02 -40.36 -15.16
N PRO A 328 8.78 -39.84 -15.01
CA PRO A 328 7.91 -40.24 -13.93
C PRO A 328 7.52 -41.72 -14.08
N GLU A 329 7.20 -42.37 -12.96
CA GLU A 329 6.68 -43.74 -13.01
C GLU A 329 5.26 -43.77 -13.57
N GLY A 330 4.84 -44.94 -14.07
CA GLY A 330 3.47 -45.14 -14.53
C GLY A 330 2.43 -44.85 -13.44
N ASP A 331 2.75 -45.07 -12.16
CA ASP A 331 1.88 -44.69 -11.04
C ASP A 331 1.72 -43.17 -10.89
N HIS A 332 2.82 -42.42 -11.00
CA HIS A 332 2.79 -40.95 -10.95
C HIS A 332 1.91 -40.37 -12.07
N ILE A 333 2.05 -40.87 -13.30
CA ILE A 333 1.25 -40.45 -14.46
C ILE A 333 -0.23 -40.77 -14.22
N ARG A 334 -0.55 -42.01 -13.81
CA ARG A 334 -1.93 -42.42 -13.53
C ARG A 334 -2.58 -41.57 -12.43
N ARG A 335 -1.84 -41.24 -11.37
CA ARG A 335 -2.33 -40.36 -10.29
C ARG A 335 -2.56 -38.94 -10.78
N ALA A 336 -1.64 -38.37 -11.56
CA ALA A 336 -1.82 -37.06 -12.17
C ALA A 336 -3.06 -37.02 -13.08
N GLU A 337 -3.26 -38.04 -13.91
CA GLU A 337 -4.44 -38.18 -14.78
C GLU A 337 -5.75 -38.23 -13.97
N ASP A 338 -5.79 -39.01 -12.89
CA ASP A 338 -6.96 -39.08 -12.00
C ASP A 338 -7.27 -37.74 -11.30
N ILE A 339 -6.23 -37.08 -10.78
CA ILE A 339 -6.33 -35.75 -10.14
C ILE A 339 -6.90 -34.74 -11.15
N HIS A 340 -6.38 -34.73 -12.38
CA HIS A 340 -6.83 -33.83 -13.43
C HIS A 340 -8.27 -34.14 -13.88
N ALA A 341 -8.58 -35.40 -14.18
CA ALA A 341 -9.91 -35.83 -14.63
C ALA A 341 -11.00 -35.52 -13.58
N SER A 342 -10.65 -35.69 -12.30
CA SER A 342 -11.53 -35.37 -11.17
C SER A 342 -11.55 -33.88 -10.79
N LYS A 343 -10.78 -33.03 -11.50
CA LYS A 343 -10.60 -31.60 -11.20
C LYS A 343 -10.11 -31.31 -9.77
N ARG A 344 -9.39 -32.25 -9.17
CA ARG A 344 -8.87 -32.18 -7.78
C ARG A 344 -7.48 -31.57 -7.70
N PHE A 345 -6.96 -30.98 -8.77
CA PHE A 345 -5.63 -30.35 -8.77
C PHE A 345 -5.59 -29.02 -7.98
N LYS A 346 -6.75 -28.37 -7.82
CA LYS A 346 -6.93 -27.19 -6.97
C LYS A 346 -7.50 -27.57 -5.62
N ARG A 347 -7.02 -26.89 -4.58
CA ARG A 347 -7.61 -26.97 -3.25
C ARG A 347 -9.04 -26.39 -3.25
N PRO A 348 -10.05 -27.10 -2.72
CA PRO A 348 -11.46 -26.67 -2.78
C PRO A 348 -11.81 -25.58 -1.77
N ASP A 349 -11.03 -25.44 -0.70
CA ASP A 349 -11.30 -24.52 0.41
C ASP A 349 -10.43 -23.25 0.38
N MET A 350 -9.85 -22.92 -0.79
CA MET A 350 -9.20 -21.63 -0.99
C MET A 350 -10.20 -20.49 -0.74
N PRO A 351 -9.79 -19.42 -0.05
CA PRO A 351 -10.65 -18.29 0.20
C PRO A 351 -11.03 -17.60 -1.10
N THR A 352 -12.27 -17.14 -1.16
CA THR A 352 -12.78 -16.30 -2.24
C THR A 352 -12.13 -14.91 -2.21
N SER A 353 -12.17 -14.21 -3.34
CA SER A 353 -11.72 -12.81 -3.41
C SER A 353 -12.45 -11.93 -2.38
N GLU A 354 -13.75 -12.16 -2.19
CA GLU A 354 -14.57 -11.46 -1.20
C GLU A 354 -14.11 -11.73 0.24
N GLU A 355 -13.71 -12.97 0.55
CA GLU A 355 -13.14 -13.34 1.86
C GLU A 355 -11.77 -12.72 2.14
N LEU A 356 -11.01 -12.35 1.11
CA LEU A 356 -9.69 -11.72 1.26
C LEU A 356 -9.73 -10.20 1.13
N THR A 357 -10.79 -9.64 0.56
CA THR A 357 -10.90 -8.19 0.31
C THR A 357 -11.24 -7.47 1.61
N PRO A 358 -10.39 -6.54 2.10
CA PRO A 358 -10.73 -5.65 3.19
C PRO A 358 -11.87 -4.70 2.79
N VAL A 359 -12.71 -4.32 3.76
CA VAL A 359 -13.68 -3.23 3.54
C VAL A 359 -12.92 -1.91 3.42
N ALA A 360 -13.48 -0.91 2.73
CA ALA A 360 -12.85 0.40 2.65
C ALA A 360 -12.63 1.00 4.05
N PHE A 361 -11.57 1.80 4.21
CA PHE A 361 -11.20 2.41 5.49
C PHE A 361 -12.36 3.19 6.14
N ALA A 362 -13.13 3.96 5.35
CA ALA A 362 -14.30 4.68 5.84
C ALA A 362 -15.38 3.74 6.43
N GLU A 363 -15.56 2.54 5.87
CA GLU A 363 -16.49 1.55 6.39
C GLU A 363 -15.95 0.90 7.67
N PHE A 364 -14.65 0.59 7.70
CA PHE A 364 -13.98 0.08 8.91
C PHE A 364 -14.14 1.04 10.09
N LEU A 365 -13.97 2.35 9.86
CA LEU A 365 -14.09 3.39 10.89
C LEU A 365 -15.45 3.42 11.58
N LYS A 366 -16.53 2.97 10.93
CA LYS A 366 -17.86 2.86 11.55
C LYS A 366 -17.91 1.82 12.68
N SER A 367 -17.00 0.85 12.66
CA SER A 367 -16.87 -0.20 13.68
C SER A 367 -15.74 0.05 14.68
N TYR A 368 -14.87 1.02 14.39
CA TYR A 368 -13.74 1.40 15.23
C TYR A 368 -14.22 2.21 16.44
N LYS A 369 -13.90 1.77 17.65
CA LYS A 369 -14.31 2.42 18.92
C LYS A 369 -13.10 2.77 19.78
#